data_AF-A0A183SSY4-F1
#
_entry.id   AF-A0A183SSY4-F1
#
_cell.length_a   1.000
_cell.length_b   1.000
_cell.length_c   1.000
_cell.angle_alpha   90.00
_cell.angle_beta   90.00
_cell.angle_gamma   90.00
#
_symmetry.space_group_name_H-M   'P 1'
#
loop_
_entity.id
_entity.type
_entity.pdbx_description
1 polymer ?
#
loop_
_entity_poly.entity_id
_entity_poly.type
_entity_poly.pdbx_seq_one_letter_code
_entity_poly.pdbx_strand_id
1 'polypeptide(L)'
;MNIAGIIFACILLIRLNAHLELGLFPESQCGFRRHRGSIDMIFAARQLQVKCQDMWAHLYTTFVYLTKAFDTVSYDGLWKGMQEFGCPERFTHMMRQLHDGMTVRVTDSGMVSEALAMTNGVKQGGVLVHTLFSFMFSVMLTDAYHDELSGIRIAYRLDCRLLNQQRIHLRSRVSTTTIHELLFSNDCALNTATEEEMQRSMDHFAAAYYKFRIHINTDKMEVMHQPPPNTIHTAAHINVNGTQLKSVYTFHT
;
A
#
# COMPACT_ATOMS: atom_id res chain seq x y z
N MET A 1 -25.52 6.19 9.93
CA MET A 1 -25.74 6.98 8.70
C MET A 1 -27.05 6.55 8.10
N ASN A 2 -27.91 7.48 7.64
CA ASN A 2 -29.17 7.13 6.97
C ASN A 2 -28.90 6.75 5.50
N ILE A 3 -29.92 6.23 4.80
CA ILE A 3 -29.81 5.78 3.40
C ILE A 3 -29.32 6.91 2.49
N ALA A 4 -29.83 8.13 2.69
CA ALA A 4 -29.41 9.30 1.92
C ALA A 4 -27.91 9.63 2.10
N GLY A 5 -27.39 9.54 3.33
CA GLY A 5 -25.98 9.71 3.62
C GLY A 5 -25.10 8.61 3.01
N ILE A 6 -25.61 7.38 2.93
CA ILE A 6 -24.91 6.28 2.23
C ILE A 6 -24.82 6.57 0.73
N ILE A 7 -25.93 6.98 0.10
CA ILE A 7 -25.94 7.33 -1.33
C ILE A 7 -25.00 8.51 -1.61
N PHE A 8 -25.03 9.54 -0.78
CA PHE A 8 -24.14 10.69 -0.92
C PHE A 8 -22.66 10.30 -0.77
N ALA A 9 -22.34 9.47 0.22
CA ALA A 9 -21.00 8.90 0.39
C ALA A 9 -20.57 8.08 -0.84
N CYS A 10 -21.45 7.25 -1.42
CA CYS A 10 -21.17 6.52 -2.65
C CYS A 10 -20.88 7.44 -3.84
N ILE A 11 -21.60 8.55 -3.98
CA ILE A 11 -21.38 9.51 -5.08
C ILE A 11 -20.02 10.19 -4.93
N LEU A 12 -19.67 10.62 -3.71
CA LEU A 12 -18.35 11.20 -3.44
C LEU A 12 -17.24 10.18 -3.69
N LEU A 13 -17.45 8.92 -3.29
CA LEU A 13 -16.53 7.82 -3.54
C LEU A 13 -16.25 7.64 -5.04
N ILE A 14 -17.32 7.57 -5.85
CA ILE A 14 -17.20 7.36 -7.31
C ILE A 14 -16.41 8.51 -7.95
N ARG A 15 -16.67 9.76 -7.52
CA ARG A 15 -15.97 10.93 -8.03
C ARG A 15 -14.50 10.97 -7.62
N LEU A 16 -14.21 10.59 -6.37
CA LEU A 16 -12.84 10.47 -5.88
C LEU A 16 -12.09 9.42 -6.69
N ASN A 17 -12.64 8.21 -6.83
CA ASN A 17 -12.01 7.14 -7.62
C ASN A 17 -11.75 7.56 -9.06
N ALA A 18 -12.70 8.23 -9.72
CA ALA A 18 -12.49 8.75 -11.07
C ALA A 18 -11.34 9.77 -11.14
N HIS A 19 -11.17 10.61 -10.12
CA HIS A 19 -10.04 11.53 -10.02
C HIS A 19 -8.71 10.79 -9.77
N LEU A 20 -8.71 9.76 -8.92
CA LEU A 20 -7.52 8.98 -8.60
C LEU A 20 -7.05 8.10 -9.77
N GLU A 21 -7.98 7.55 -10.55
CA GLU A 21 -7.69 6.75 -11.74
C GLU A 21 -7.06 7.59 -12.89
N LEU A 22 -7.23 8.92 -12.88
CA LEU A 22 -6.71 9.82 -13.92
C LEU A 22 -5.21 10.14 -13.81
N GLY A 23 -4.47 9.56 -12.86
CA GLY A 23 -3.01 9.68 -12.83
C GLY A 23 -2.33 9.60 -11.47
N LEU A 24 -3.08 9.32 -10.40
CA LEU A 24 -2.55 9.34 -9.03
C LEU A 24 -2.16 7.96 -8.51
N PHE A 25 -2.80 6.90 -9.01
CA PHE A 25 -2.43 5.55 -8.64
C PHE A 25 -1.33 5.02 -9.57
N PRO A 26 -0.19 4.52 -9.05
CA PRO A 26 0.78 3.82 -9.87
C PRO A 26 0.17 2.52 -10.44
N GLU A 27 0.71 2.03 -11.56
CA GLU A 27 0.21 0.81 -12.23
C GLU A 27 0.32 -0.44 -11.32
N SER A 28 1.23 -0.41 -10.35
CA SER A 28 1.44 -1.37 -9.27
C SER A 28 0.26 -1.50 -8.30
N GLN A 29 -0.66 -0.53 -8.29
CA GLN A 29 -1.78 -0.51 -7.36
C GLN A 29 -2.94 -1.39 -7.85
N CYS A 30 -3.13 -2.51 -7.16
CA CYS A 30 -4.20 -3.47 -7.47
C CYS A 30 -5.45 -3.27 -6.59
N GLY A 31 -5.33 -2.64 -5.43
CA GLY A 31 -6.48 -2.27 -4.61
C GLY A 31 -7.39 -1.24 -5.31
N PHE A 32 -8.70 -1.47 -5.28
CA PHE A 32 -9.78 -0.52 -5.66
C PHE A 32 -9.87 -0.10 -7.12
N ARG A 33 -9.05 -0.64 -8.01
CA ARG A 33 -9.28 -0.52 -9.45
C ARG A 33 -10.33 -1.52 -9.90
N ARG A 34 -11.24 -1.10 -10.77
CA ARG A 34 -12.17 -2.03 -11.41
C ARG A 34 -11.38 -3.16 -12.10
N HIS A 35 -11.81 -4.40 -11.89
CA HIS A 35 -11.23 -5.62 -12.49
C HIS A 35 -9.86 -6.09 -11.95
N ARG A 36 -9.45 -5.71 -10.73
CA ARG A 36 -8.27 -6.27 -10.06
C ARG A 36 -8.64 -6.85 -8.69
N GLY A 37 -8.17 -8.06 -8.38
CA GLY A 37 -8.45 -8.75 -7.13
C GLY A 37 -7.20 -9.37 -6.48
N SER A 38 -7.37 -9.98 -5.30
CA SER A 38 -6.27 -10.60 -4.56
C SER A 38 -5.56 -11.73 -5.33
N ILE A 39 -6.26 -12.39 -6.27
CA ILE A 39 -5.69 -13.44 -7.14
C ILE A 39 -4.64 -12.87 -8.10
N ASP A 40 -4.92 -11.73 -8.74
CA ASP A 40 -3.99 -11.07 -9.67
C ASP A 40 -2.70 -10.67 -8.96
N MET A 41 -2.82 -10.32 -7.67
CA MET A 41 -1.72 -9.99 -6.78
C MET A 41 -0.86 -11.21 -6.44
N ILE A 42 -1.49 -12.33 -6.05
CA ILE A 42 -0.72 -13.56 -5.73
C ILE A 42 0.01 -14.00 -6.97
N PHE A 43 -0.63 -13.86 -8.13
CA PHE A 43 0.01 -14.07 -9.41
C PHE A 43 1.19 -13.10 -9.61
N ALA A 44 1.02 -11.79 -9.48
CA ALA A 44 2.07 -10.80 -9.66
C ALA A 44 3.26 -11.00 -8.71
N ALA A 45 3.01 -11.22 -7.42
CA ALA A 45 4.04 -11.52 -6.42
C ALA A 45 4.79 -12.82 -6.78
N ARG A 46 4.08 -13.89 -7.16
CA ARG A 46 4.72 -15.14 -7.60
C ARG A 46 5.52 -14.95 -8.89
N GLN A 47 5.02 -14.18 -9.85
CA GLN A 47 5.76 -13.87 -11.07
C GLN A 47 7.03 -13.07 -10.75
N LEU A 48 6.98 -12.13 -9.81
CA LEU A 48 8.14 -11.39 -9.34
C LEU A 48 9.17 -12.32 -8.72
N GLN A 49 8.75 -13.23 -7.82
CA GLN A 49 9.62 -14.24 -7.20
C GLN A 49 10.31 -15.12 -8.25
N VAL A 50 9.53 -15.69 -9.18
CA VAL A 50 10.06 -16.53 -10.27
C VAL A 50 11.03 -15.74 -11.14
N LYS A 51 10.69 -14.50 -11.48
CA LYS A 51 11.54 -13.65 -12.29
C LYS A 51 12.87 -13.32 -11.61
N CYS A 52 12.88 -13.10 -10.29
CA CYS A 52 14.12 -12.87 -9.54
C CYS A 52 15.00 -14.12 -9.53
N GLN A 53 14.40 -15.31 -9.38
CA GLN A 53 15.12 -16.59 -9.50
C GLN A 53 15.74 -16.77 -10.88
N ASP A 54 14.98 -16.52 -11.95
CA ASP A 54 15.46 -16.61 -13.34
C ASP A 54 16.62 -15.64 -13.61
N MET A 55 16.59 -14.46 -12.99
CA MET A 55 17.63 -13.44 -13.13
C MET A 55 18.81 -13.64 -12.18
N TRP A 56 18.81 -14.70 -11.35
CA TRP A 56 19.81 -14.92 -10.30
C TRP A 56 19.96 -13.69 -9.38
N ALA A 57 18.83 -13.02 -9.09
CA ALA A 57 18.78 -11.82 -8.28
C ALA A 57 18.22 -12.13 -6.88
N HIS A 58 18.68 -11.37 -5.90
CA HIS A 58 18.05 -11.32 -4.58
C HIS A 58 16.72 -10.58 -4.68
N LEU A 59 15.76 -11.00 -3.87
CA LEU A 59 14.48 -10.33 -3.65
C LEU A 59 14.30 -10.16 -2.15
N TYR A 60 14.21 -8.91 -1.71
CA TYR A 60 13.77 -8.57 -0.37
C TYR A 60 12.35 -8.03 -0.48
N THR A 61 11.44 -8.53 0.35
CA THR A 61 10.05 -8.09 0.41
C THR A 61 9.66 -7.76 1.84
N THR A 62 9.18 -6.56 2.12
CA THR A 62 8.60 -6.20 3.43
C THR A 62 7.08 -6.16 3.31
N PHE A 63 6.41 -6.95 4.15
CA PHE A 63 4.96 -7.00 4.31
C PHE A 63 4.51 -6.01 5.37
N VAL A 64 3.70 -5.05 4.94
CA VAL A 64 3.10 -4.02 5.77
C VAL A 64 1.62 -4.33 5.96
N TYR A 65 1.22 -4.60 7.20
CA TYR A 65 -0.19 -4.85 7.54
C TYR A 65 -0.89 -3.57 7.97
N LEU A 66 -1.86 -3.13 7.18
CA LEU A 66 -2.56 -1.84 7.37
C LEU A 66 -3.91 -2.02 8.08
N THR A 67 -4.31 -3.24 8.41
CA THR A 67 -5.61 -3.56 9.02
C THR A 67 -5.92 -2.79 10.32
N LYS A 68 -4.91 -2.37 11.10
CA LYS A 68 -5.12 -1.51 12.29
C LYS A 68 -4.96 -0.01 12.00
N ALA A 69 -4.52 0.36 10.82
CA ALA A 69 -4.25 1.75 10.46
C ALA A 69 -5.55 2.53 10.14
N PHE A 70 -6.68 1.85 9.91
CA PHE A 70 -7.99 2.49 9.72
C PHE A 70 -8.46 3.28 10.94
N ASP A 71 -8.19 2.75 12.14
CA ASP A 71 -8.60 3.37 13.40
C ASP A 71 -7.70 4.54 13.80
N THR A 72 -6.58 4.74 13.10
CA THR A 72 -5.53 5.68 13.49
C THR A 72 -5.36 6.85 12.52
N VAL A 73 -6.09 6.86 11.40
CA VAL A 73 -6.05 7.96 10.42
C VAL A 73 -6.41 9.29 11.08
N SER A 74 -5.49 10.25 11.06
CA SER A 74 -5.77 11.62 11.48
C SER A 74 -6.63 12.33 10.44
N TYR A 75 -7.74 12.94 10.87
CA TYR A 75 -8.59 13.74 9.98
C TYR A 75 -7.83 14.94 9.40
N ASP A 76 -7.00 15.62 10.20
CA ASP A 76 -6.20 16.75 9.70
C ASP A 76 -5.21 16.30 8.61
N GLY A 77 -4.55 15.16 8.81
CA GLY A 77 -3.68 14.56 7.80
C GLY A 77 -4.44 14.21 6.53
N LEU A 78 -5.63 13.61 6.67
CA LEU A 78 -6.51 13.24 5.57
C LEU A 78 -6.91 14.45 4.72
N TRP A 79 -7.42 15.51 5.35
CA TRP A 79 -7.88 16.70 4.65
C TRP A 79 -6.75 17.47 3.98
N LYS A 80 -5.59 17.53 4.63
CA LYS A 80 -4.39 18.16 4.06
C LYS A 80 -3.88 17.38 2.84
N GLY A 81 -3.78 16.06 2.93
CA GLY A 81 -3.37 15.19 1.81
C GLY A 81 -4.32 15.30 0.61
N MET A 82 -5.64 15.38 0.85
CA MET A 82 -6.60 15.60 -0.24
C MET A 82 -6.34 16.90 -1.00
N GLN A 83 -6.02 18.00 -0.30
CA GLN A 83 -5.73 19.29 -0.93
C GLN A 83 -4.40 19.28 -1.70
N GLU A 84 -3.34 18.71 -1.12
CA GLU A 84 -2.02 18.61 -1.77
C GLU A 84 -2.06 17.83 -3.08
N PHE A 85 -2.94 16.82 -3.16
CA PHE A 85 -3.11 16.00 -4.36
C PHE A 85 -4.21 16.49 -5.31
N GLY A 86 -4.64 17.75 -5.16
CA GLY A 86 -5.46 18.44 -6.14
C GLY A 86 -6.98 18.26 -5.98
N CYS A 87 -7.46 17.69 -4.88
CA CYS A 87 -8.90 17.69 -4.60
C CYS A 87 -9.38 19.13 -4.35
N PRO A 88 -10.45 19.59 -5.02
CA PRO A 88 -11.00 20.92 -4.80
C PRO A 88 -11.41 21.13 -3.34
N GLU A 89 -11.18 22.33 -2.79
CA GLU A 89 -11.53 22.65 -1.40
C GLU A 89 -13.00 22.33 -1.06
N ARG A 90 -13.91 22.63 -1.99
CA ARG A 90 -15.34 22.30 -1.86
C ARG A 90 -15.59 20.80 -1.73
N PHE A 91 -14.80 19.96 -2.40
CA PHE A 91 -14.90 18.50 -2.31
C PHE A 91 -14.43 18.00 -0.94
N THR A 92 -13.26 18.48 -0.48
CA THR A 92 -12.72 18.17 0.85
C THR A 92 -13.67 18.62 1.96
N HIS A 93 -14.33 19.78 1.82
CA HIS A 93 -15.32 20.26 2.77
C HIS A 93 -16.55 19.33 2.86
N MET A 94 -17.10 18.88 1.72
CA MET A 94 -18.21 17.91 1.71
C MET A 94 -17.84 16.59 2.38
N MET A 95 -16.59 16.14 2.20
CA MET A 95 -16.08 14.92 2.83
C MET A 95 -15.90 15.10 4.34
N ARG A 96 -15.41 16.26 4.78
CA ARG A 96 -15.28 16.59 6.21
C ARG A 96 -16.63 16.59 6.92
N GLN A 97 -17.68 17.14 6.30
CA GLN A 97 -19.04 17.13 6.87
C GLN A 97 -19.61 15.73 7.14
N LEU A 98 -19.12 14.68 6.46
CA LEU A 98 -19.51 13.29 6.74
C LEU A 98 -18.87 12.72 8.01
N HIS A 99 -17.81 13.35 8.51
CA HIS A 99 -16.99 12.89 9.62
C HIS A 99 -17.10 13.82 10.84
N ASP A 100 -17.44 15.10 10.64
CA ASP A 100 -17.65 16.08 11.69
C ASP A 100 -18.77 15.66 12.66
N GLY A 101 -18.51 15.82 13.96
CA GLY A 101 -19.48 15.52 15.02
C GLY A 101 -19.81 14.04 15.19
N MET A 102 -19.05 13.13 14.57
CA MET A 102 -19.27 11.69 14.77
C MET A 102 -18.91 11.29 16.21
N THR A 103 -19.84 10.62 16.89
CA THR A 103 -19.61 10.05 18.22
C THR A 103 -19.71 8.52 18.18
N VAL A 104 -18.86 7.84 18.93
CA VAL A 104 -18.90 6.38 19.14
C VAL A 104 -19.44 6.07 20.52
N ARG A 105 -20.16 4.95 20.63
CA ARG A 105 -20.53 4.31 21.90
C ARG A 105 -20.12 2.86 21.83
N VAL A 106 -19.56 2.34 22.91
CA VAL A 106 -19.16 0.95 23.05
C VAL A 106 -20.23 0.24 23.85
N THR A 107 -20.75 -0.86 23.33
CA THR A 107 -21.64 -1.74 24.08
C THR A 107 -20.85 -2.95 24.53
N ASP A 108 -20.73 -3.15 25.84
CA ASP A 108 -20.13 -4.34 26.42
C ASP A 108 -21.09 -4.96 27.44
N SER A 109 -21.32 -6.26 27.34
CA SER A 109 -22.22 -7.03 28.23
C SER A 109 -23.62 -6.42 28.48
N GLY A 110 -24.14 -5.65 27.52
CA GLY A 110 -25.44 -4.98 27.61
C GLY A 110 -25.39 -3.56 28.19
N MET A 111 -24.23 -3.11 28.67
CA MET A 111 -23.99 -1.73 29.10
C MET A 111 -23.45 -0.89 27.93
N VAL A 112 -24.03 0.28 27.71
CA VAL A 112 -23.62 1.22 26.66
C VAL A 112 -22.79 2.33 27.30
N SER A 113 -21.59 2.57 26.76
CA SER A 113 -20.72 3.66 27.20
C SER A 113 -21.33 5.03 26.90
N GLU A 114 -20.81 6.06 27.56
CA GLU A 114 -21.05 7.44 27.16
C GLU A 114 -20.58 7.67 25.71
N ALA A 115 -21.17 8.69 25.07
CA ALA A 115 -20.83 9.06 23.70
C ALA A 115 -19.45 9.74 23.69
N LEU A 116 -18.48 9.09 23.04
CA LEU A 116 -17.15 9.63 22.84
C LEU A 116 -17.06 10.28 21.47
N ALA A 117 -16.56 11.51 21.39
CA ALA A 117 -16.28 12.15 20.12
C ALA A 117 -15.17 11.38 19.38
N MET A 118 -15.39 11.09 18.09
CA MET A 118 -14.39 10.45 17.25
C MET A 118 -13.40 11.50 16.79
N THR A 119 -12.19 11.47 17.35
CA THR A 119 -11.12 12.44 17.01
C THR A 119 -10.22 11.94 15.88
N ASN A 120 -10.11 10.62 15.72
CA ASN A 120 -9.29 9.93 14.72
C ASN A 120 -9.99 8.67 14.22
N GLY A 121 -9.47 8.13 13.13
CA GLY A 121 -9.92 6.88 12.53
C GLY A 121 -11.15 7.06 11.66
N VAL A 122 -11.38 6.10 10.76
CA VAL A 122 -12.59 6.09 9.93
C VAL A 122 -13.41 4.86 10.32
N LYS A 123 -14.69 5.06 10.64
CA LYS A 123 -15.58 4.00 11.16
C LYS A 123 -15.61 2.77 10.24
N GLN A 124 -15.09 1.63 10.72
CA GLN A 124 -15.15 0.35 10.01
C GLN A 124 -16.58 0.03 9.54
N GLY A 125 -16.73 -0.34 8.26
CA GLY A 125 -18.04 -0.59 7.63
C GLY A 125 -18.69 0.64 6.96
N GLY A 126 -18.06 1.82 7.01
CA GLY A 126 -18.42 2.96 6.16
C GLY A 126 -17.94 2.75 4.72
N VAL A 127 -18.80 3.07 3.73
CA VAL A 127 -18.50 2.91 2.29
C VAL A 127 -17.22 3.64 1.86
N LEU A 128 -16.85 4.72 2.57
CA LEU A 128 -15.71 5.58 2.25
C LEU A 128 -14.38 5.20 2.92
N VAL A 129 -14.42 4.39 3.98
CA VAL A 129 -13.26 4.14 4.87
C VAL A 129 -12.09 3.57 4.12
N HIS A 130 -12.38 2.53 3.35
CA HIS A 130 -11.37 1.74 2.68
C HIS A 130 -10.68 2.56 1.58
N THR A 131 -11.43 3.39 0.87
CA THR A 131 -10.88 4.27 -0.18
C THR A 131 -10.16 5.48 0.37
N LEU A 132 -10.66 6.12 1.43
CA LEU A 132 -9.97 7.26 2.04
C LEU A 132 -8.64 6.85 2.65
N PHE A 133 -8.60 5.71 3.33
CA PHE A 133 -7.36 5.14 3.83
C PHE A 133 -6.39 4.83 2.69
N SER A 134 -6.88 4.17 1.63
CA SER A 134 -6.02 3.78 0.51
C SER A 134 -5.51 4.98 -0.27
N PHE A 135 -6.33 6.02 -0.41
CA PHE A 135 -5.91 7.31 -0.93
C PHE A 135 -4.76 7.88 -0.09
N MET A 136 -4.95 7.98 1.23
CA MET A 136 -3.90 8.49 2.12
C MET A 136 -2.63 7.66 2.10
N PHE A 137 -2.77 6.35 2.03
CA PHE A 137 -1.64 5.45 1.93
C PHE A 137 -0.90 5.63 0.59
N SER A 138 -1.62 5.79 -0.51
CA SER A 138 -1.02 6.04 -1.84
C SER A 138 -0.29 7.39 -1.88
N VAL A 139 -0.90 8.41 -1.27
CA VAL A 139 -0.31 9.74 -1.07
C VAL A 139 0.99 9.64 -0.27
N MET A 140 0.96 8.93 0.85
CA MET A 140 2.12 8.70 1.70
C MET A 140 3.24 7.97 0.94
N LEU A 141 2.93 6.95 0.15
CA LEU A 141 3.93 6.22 -0.63
C LEU A 141 4.51 7.07 -1.76
N THR A 142 3.67 7.87 -2.42
CA THR A 142 4.13 8.81 -3.45
C THR A 142 5.12 9.81 -2.85
N ASP A 143 4.84 10.31 -1.64
CA ASP A 143 5.76 11.20 -0.90
C ASP A 143 7.03 10.46 -0.43
N ALA A 144 6.89 9.22 0.05
CA ALA A 144 8.02 8.41 0.53
C ALA A 144 9.01 8.05 -0.59
N TYR A 145 8.50 7.80 -1.80
CA TYR A 145 9.26 7.21 -2.90
C TYR A 145 9.35 8.08 -4.14
N HIS A 146 8.96 9.36 -4.07
CA HIS A 146 8.99 10.29 -5.20
C HIS A 146 10.34 10.30 -5.96
N ASP A 147 11.45 10.29 -5.20
CA ASP A 147 12.82 10.38 -5.74
C ASP A 147 13.60 9.07 -5.61
N GLU A 148 12.97 7.99 -5.14
CA GLU A 148 13.66 6.74 -4.83
C GLU A 148 13.72 5.81 -6.06
N LEU A 149 14.91 5.32 -6.37
CA LEU A 149 15.13 4.36 -7.47
C LEU A 149 15.16 2.91 -6.99
N SER A 150 15.02 2.67 -5.69
CA SER A 150 14.95 1.32 -5.12
C SER A 150 13.76 0.53 -5.68
N GLY A 151 13.94 -0.76 -5.85
CA GLY A 151 12.94 -1.62 -6.47
C GLY A 151 13.59 -2.69 -7.32
N ILE A 152 12.77 -3.56 -7.90
CA ILE A 152 13.25 -4.66 -8.72
C ILE A 152 13.08 -4.31 -10.17
N ARG A 153 14.22 -4.15 -10.84
CA ARG A 153 14.27 -3.88 -12.27
C ARG A 153 13.98 -5.15 -13.05
N ILE A 154 12.82 -5.19 -13.68
CA ILE A 154 12.38 -6.29 -14.51
C ILE A 154 12.55 -5.92 -15.97
N ALA A 155 13.41 -6.68 -16.65
CA ALA A 155 13.50 -6.69 -18.09
C ALA A 155 12.39 -7.57 -18.70
N TYR A 156 11.54 -6.98 -19.54
CA TYR A 156 10.45 -7.66 -20.25
C TYR A 156 10.41 -7.29 -21.74
N ARG A 157 9.72 -8.13 -22.52
CA ARG A 157 9.39 -7.85 -23.92
C ARG A 157 7.90 -8.12 -24.13
N LEU A 158 7.24 -7.24 -24.90
CA LEU A 158 5.82 -7.36 -25.26
C LEU A 158 5.62 -8.03 -26.65
N ASP A 159 6.64 -8.68 -27.21
CA ASP A 159 6.47 -9.48 -28.41
C ASP A 159 5.71 -10.77 -28.05
N CYS A 160 4.41 -10.81 -28.36
CA CYS A 160 3.43 -11.84 -27.99
C CYS A 160 3.79 -13.30 -28.40
N ARG A 161 4.84 -13.88 -27.82
CA ARG A 161 5.12 -15.33 -27.79
C ARG A 161 5.78 -15.66 -26.44
N LEU A 162 4.90 -15.92 -25.46
CA LEU A 162 5.14 -16.04 -24.02
C LEU A 162 6.20 -17.03 -23.52
N LEU A 163 6.86 -17.84 -24.37
CA LEU A 163 7.69 -18.95 -23.91
C LEU A 163 8.90 -19.19 -24.84
N ASN A 164 9.96 -18.39 -24.72
CA ASN A 164 11.26 -18.82 -25.25
C ASN A 164 12.45 -18.21 -24.48
N GLN A 165 13.03 -18.99 -23.57
CA GLN A 165 14.12 -18.58 -22.66
C GLN A 165 15.46 -18.31 -23.37
N GLN A 166 15.68 -18.82 -24.59
CA GLN A 166 16.99 -18.72 -25.29
C GLN A 166 17.29 -17.35 -25.92
N ARG A 167 16.40 -16.34 -25.82
CA ARG A 167 16.55 -15.06 -26.54
C ARG A 167 16.84 -13.83 -25.66
N ILE A 168 17.09 -14.02 -24.37
CA ILE A 168 17.47 -12.94 -23.43
C ILE A 168 18.81 -12.28 -23.82
N HIS A 169 19.64 -12.94 -24.63
CA HIS A 169 20.93 -12.41 -25.11
C HIS A 169 20.85 -11.42 -26.29
N LEU A 170 19.66 -11.15 -26.86
CA LEU A 170 19.49 -10.19 -27.96
C LEU A 170 19.15 -8.79 -27.42
N ARG A 171 20.16 -7.90 -27.39
CA ARG A 171 20.12 -6.54 -26.81
C ARG A 171 19.04 -5.56 -27.34
N SER A 172 18.37 -5.82 -28.46
CA SER A 172 17.78 -4.73 -29.25
C SER A 172 16.34 -4.29 -28.94
N ARG A 173 15.56 -4.94 -28.05
CA ARG A 173 14.14 -4.56 -27.79
C ARG A 173 13.61 -4.91 -26.39
N VAL A 174 14.42 -4.75 -25.34
CA VAL A 174 14.00 -5.08 -23.97
C VAL A 174 13.53 -3.80 -23.27
N SER A 175 12.27 -3.77 -22.83
CA SER A 175 11.77 -2.73 -21.93
C SER A 175 12.15 -3.08 -20.50
N THR A 176 12.42 -2.08 -19.68
CA THR A 176 12.65 -2.26 -18.25
C THR A 176 11.62 -1.48 -17.46
N THR A 177 11.03 -2.12 -16.46
CA THR A 177 10.18 -1.48 -15.46
C THR A 177 10.74 -1.79 -14.08
N THR A 178 10.54 -0.90 -13.11
CA THR A 178 10.94 -1.12 -11.72
C THR A 178 9.68 -1.41 -10.92
N ILE A 179 9.64 -2.57 -10.26
CA ILE A 179 8.57 -2.90 -9.32
C ILE A 179 9.08 -2.56 -7.92
N HIS A 180 8.52 -1.50 -7.33
CA HIS A 180 8.82 -1.08 -5.97
C HIS A 180 7.76 -1.64 -5.01
N GLU A 181 6.54 -1.11 -5.05
CA GLU A 181 5.45 -1.59 -4.23
C GLU A 181 4.47 -2.53 -4.96
N LEU A 182 3.80 -3.38 -4.18
CA LEU A 182 2.56 -4.06 -4.53
C LEU A 182 1.53 -3.64 -3.48
N LEU A 183 0.50 -2.90 -3.91
CA LEU A 183 -0.49 -2.33 -3.00
C LEU A 183 -1.78 -3.13 -2.97
N PHE A 184 -2.18 -3.49 -1.76
CA PHE A 184 -3.43 -4.19 -1.46
C PHE A 184 -4.38 -3.27 -0.72
N SER A 185 -5.60 -3.76 -0.53
CA SER A 185 -6.63 -2.93 0.06
C SER A 185 -6.39 -2.67 1.56
N ASN A 186 -5.83 -3.67 2.26
CA ASN A 186 -5.48 -3.59 3.68
C ASN A 186 -4.00 -3.88 3.97
N ASP A 187 -3.19 -4.16 2.95
CA ASP A 187 -1.80 -4.62 3.12
C ASP A 187 -0.92 -4.04 2.00
N CYS A 188 0.39 -4.07 2.16
CA CYS A 188 1.35 -3.64 1.15
C CYS A 188 2.59 -4.53 1.18
N ALA A 189 3.18 -4.80 0.03
CA ALA A 189 4.47 -5.46 -0.08
C ALA A 189 5.46 -4.53 -0.80
N LEU A 190 6.52 -4.12 -0.12
CA LEU A 190 7.61 -3.31 -0.67
C LEU A 190 8.74 -4.24 -1.10
N ASN A 191 9.30 -4.05 -2.29
CA ASN A 191 10.27 -4.97 -2.88
C ASN A 191 11.56 -4.24 -3.27
N THR A 192 12.72 -4.83 -2.96
CA THR A 192 14.03 -4.31 -3.35
C THR A 192 14.98 -5.45 -3.71
N ALA A 193 16.10 -5.11 -4.38
CA ALA A 193 17.09 -6.10 -4.80
C ALA A 193 18.18 -6.33 -3.76
N THR A 194 18.37 -5.40 -2.82
CA THR A 194 19.40 -5.48 -1.77
C THR A 194 18.82 -5.17 -0.40
N GLU A 195 19.50 -5.67 0.63
CA GLU A 195 19.13 -5.44 2.02
C GLU A 195 19.27 -3.95 2.39
N GLU A 196 20.31 -3.29 1.89
CA GLU A 196 20.56 -1.86 2.13
C GLU A 196 19.48 -0.98 1.46
N GLU A 197 19.03 -1.35 0.25
CA GLU A 197 17.87 -0.70 -0.38
C GLU A 197 16.60 -0.93 0.42
N MET A 198 16.41 -2.14 0.98
CA MET A 198 15.22 -2.41 1.80
C MET A 198 15.23 -1.55 3.07
N GLN A 199 16.37 -1.46 3.75
CA GLN A 199 16.48 -0.64 4.95
C GLN A 199 16.20 0.84 4.64
N ARG A 200 16.80 1.38 3.57
CA ARG A 200 16.52 2.76 3.12
C ARG A 200 15.04 2.96 2.76
N SER A 201 14.44 2.00 2.05
CA SER A 201 13.01 2.03 1.72
C SER A 201 12.15 2.08 2.98
N MET A 202 12.50 1.30 4.01
CA MET A 202 11.79 1.30 5.28
C MET A 202 12.00 2.57 6.12
N ASP A 203 13.17 3.20 6.04
CA ASP A 203 13.43 4.49 6.69
C ASP A 203 12.61 5.62 6.05
N HIS A 204 12.50 5.64 4.72
CA HIS A 204 11.62 6.57 4.00
C HIS A 204 10.15 6.31 4.30
N PHE A 205 9.74 5.04 4.31
CA PHE A 205 8.40 4.64 4.75
C PHE A 205 8.09 5.16 6.15
N ALA A 206 9.06 5.04 7.07
CA ALA A 206 8.93 5.50 8.44
C ALA A 206 8.74 7.01 8.53
N ALA A 207 9.60 7.78 7.87
CA ALA A 207 9.50 9.23 7.81
C ALA A 207 8.14 9.69 7.25
N ALA A 208 7.66 9.03 6.19
CA ALA A 208 6.40 9.37 5.55
C ALA A 208 5.21 9.10 6.47
N TYR A 209 5.08 7.92 7.10
CA TYR A 209 3.91 7.70 7.95
C TYR A 209 3.91 8.61 9.19
N TYR A 210 5.08 9.01 9.71
CA TYR A 210 5.17 10.04 10.76
C TYR A 210 4.66 11.39 10.28
N LYS A 211 5.06 11.82 9.08
CA LYS A 211 4.61 13.06 8.44
C LYS A 211 3.09 13.07 8.22
N PHE A 212 2.53 11.95 7.76
CA PHE A 212 1.10 11.79 7.50
C PHE A 212 0.28 11.38 8.74
N ARG A 213 0.95 11.18 9.89
CA ARG A 213 0.34 10.78 11.17
C ARG A 213 -0.49 9.50 11.06
N ILE A 214 0.01 8.53 10.30
CA ILE A 214 -0.60 7.20 10.18
C ILE A 214 0.11 6.29 11.19
N HIS A 215 -0.61 5.70 12.14
CA HIS A 215 -0.01 4.73 13.05
C HIS A 215 -0.09 3.32 12.46
N ILE A 216 1.07 2.75 12.15
CA ILE A 216 1.24 1.41 11.61
C ILE A 216 1.78 0.49 12.71
N ASN A 217 1.27 -0.73 12.76
CA ASN A 217 1.72 -1.73 13.73
C ASN A 217 2.98 -2.43 13.18
N THR A 218 4.14 -2.02 13.67
CA THR A 218 5.44 -2.58 13.29
C THR A 218 5.62 -4.03 13.73
N ASP A 219 4.98 -4.46 14.82
CA ASP A 219 5.12 -5.82 15.37
C ASP A 219 4.52 -6.89 14.45
N LYS A 220 3.57 -6.48 13.60
CA LYS A 220 2.97 -7.35 12.58
C LYS A 220 3.73 -7.33 11.27
N MET A 221 4.66 -6.39 11.07
CA MET A 221 5.39 -6.29 9.83
C MET A 221 6.42 -7.42 9.73
N GLU A 222 6.50 -8.02 8.56
CA GLU A 222 7.38 -9.16 8.31
C GLU A 222 8.27 -8.85 7.10
N VAL A 223 9.50 -9.36 7.10
CA VAL A 223 10.41 -9.24 5.96
C VAL A 223 10.75 -10.64 5.45
N MET A 224 10.76 -10.79 4.14
CA MET A 224 11.16 -12.00 3.45
C MET A 224 12.37 -11.70 2.58
N HIS A 225 13.36 -12.59 2.64
CA HIS A 225 14.47 -12.60 1.71
C HIS A 225 14.37 -13.85 0.85
N GLN A 226 14.37 -13.70 -0.46
CA GLN A 226 14.50 -14.80 -1.41
C GLN A 226 15.86 -14.65 -2.11
N PRO A 227 16.86 -15.48 -1.76
CA PRO A 227 18.17 -15.42 -2.39
C PRO A 227 18.14 -16.07 -3.79
N PRO A 228 19.15 -15.82 -4.64
CA PRO A 228 19.34 -16.51 -5.91
C PRO A 228 19.41 -18.05 -5.73
N PRO A 229 19.13 -18.83 -6.80
CA PRO A 229 19.28 -20.27 -6.78
C PRO A 229 20.66 -20.70 -6.25
N ASN A 230 20.70 -21.79 -5.47
CA ASN A 230 21.92 -22.38 -4.90
C ASN A 230 22.72 -21.49 -3.93
N THR A 231 22.12 -20.43 -3.40
CA THR A 231 22.72 -19.58 -2.37
C THR A 231 22.22 -19.98 -0.99
N ILE A 232 23.07 -19.90 0.03
CA ILE A 232 22.66 -20.14 1.43
C ILE A 232 21.66 -19.06 1.82
N HIS A 233 20.53 -19.48 2.38
CA HIS A 233 19.52 -18.54 2.84
C HIS A 233 19.96 -17.88 4.15
N THR A 234 20.10 -16.55 4.13
CA THR A 234 20.36 -15.72 5.31
C THR A 234 19.11 -14.91 5.63
N ALA A 235 18.76 -14.79 6.91
CA ALA A 235 17.64 -13.96 7.35
C ALA A 235 17.94 -12.47 7.06
N ALA A 236 16.91 -11.71 6.72
CA ALA A 236 17.05 -10.26 6.54
C ALA A 236 17.01 -9.54 7.90
N HIS A 237 17.85 -8.53 8.05
CA HIS A 237 17.98 -7.70 9.24
C HIS A 237 17.49 -6.28 8.96
N ILE A 238 16.16 -6.14 8.84
CA ILE A 238 15.52 -4.85 8.58
C ILE A 238 14.89 -4.32 9.86
N ASN A 239 15.14 -3.04 10.15
CA ASN A 239 14.62 -2.33 11.31
C ASN A 239 13.63 -1.24 10.89
N VAL A 240 12.60 -1.02 11.70
CA VAL A 240 11.68 0.11 11.59
C VAL A 240 11.59 0.75 12.97
N ASN A 241 11.95 2.04 13.09
CA ASN A 241 12.02 2.78 14.36
C ASN A 241 12.86 2.10 15.47
N GLY A 242 13.90 1.36 15.09
CA GLY A 242 14.72 0.62 16.05
C GLY A 242 14.13 -0.73 16.50
N THR A 243 12.97 -1.14 15.97
CA THR A 243 12.44 -2.50 16.13
C THR A 243 12.79 -3.35 14.92
N GLN A 244 13.41 -4.51 15.13
CA GLN A 244 13.72 -5.44 14.05
C GLN A 244 12.46 -6.17 13.58
N LEU A 245 12.25 -6.22 12.27
CA LEU A 245 11.15 -6.94 11.66
C LEU A 245 11.36 -8.45 11.76
N LYS A 246 10.24 -9.18 11.86
CA LYS A 246 10.28 -10.64 11.87
C LYS A 246 10.62 -11.16 10.48
N SER A 247 11.69 -11.94 10.36
CA SER A 247 12.06 -12.60 9.11
C SER A 247 11.15 -13.82 8.85
N VAL A 248 10.61 -13.93 7.65
CA VAL A 248 9.80 -15.06 7.18
C VAL A 248 10.37 -15.65 5.89
N TYR A 249 10.12 -16.94 5.69
CA TYR A 249 10.68 -17.73 4.59
C TYR A 249 9.68 -17.98 3.46
N THR A 250 8.40 -17.74 3.72
CA THR A 250 7.30 -18.03 2.82
C THR A 250 6.36 -16.85 2.73
N PHE A 251 5.84 -16.63 1.52
CA PHE A 251 4.79 -15.66 1.28
C PHE A 251 3.51 -16.11 1.98
N HIS A 252 3.10 -15.39 3.02
CA HIS A 252 1.85 -15.64 3.75
C HIS A 252 0.82 -14.56 3.37
N THR A 253 -0.33 -15.01 2.86
CA THR A 253 -1.56 -14.21 2.67
C THR A 253 -2.71 -14.90 3.34
#